data_AF-A0A961QTS5-F1
#
_entry.id   AF-A0A961QTS5-F1
#
_cell.length_a   1.000
_cell.length_b   1.000
_cell.length_c   1.000
_cell.angle_alpha   90.00
_cell.angle_beta   90.00
_cell.angle_gamma   90.00
#
_symmetry.space_group_name_H-M   'P 1'
#
loop_
_entity.id
_entity.type
_entity.pdbx_description
1 polymer ?
#
loop_
_entity_poly.entity_id
_entity_poly.type
_entity_poly.pdbx_seq_one_letter_code
_entity_poly.pdbx_strand_id
1 'polypeptide(L)' 'MSTIDLDTARRVAKLARIRVPDANLPQLAEQLSGILTFMEQLNEVDVEGIEPMTSVTPM' A
#
# COMPACT_ATOMS: atom_id res chain seq x y z
N MET A 1 -7.77 6.30 -9.28
CA MET A 1 -7.94 4.91 -9.73
C MET A 1 -6.57 4.28 -9.91
N SER A 2 -5.93 3.95 -8.79
CA SER A 2 -4.56 3.42 -8.78
C SER A 2 -4.63 1.90 -8.63
N THR A 3 -4.86 1.19 -9.73
CA THR A 3 -4.81 -0.28 -9.74
C THR A 3 -3.35 -0.73 -9.86
N ILE A 4 -2.92 -1.65 -9.00
CA ILE A 4 -1.58 -2.24 -9.01
C ILE A 4 -1.50 -3.27 -10.12
N ASP A 5 -0.51 -3.14 -11.01
CA ASP A 5 -0.19 -4.15 -12.02
C ASP A 5 0.78 -5.22 -11.49
N LEU A 6 0.98 -6.27 -12.29
CA LEU A 6 1.84 -7.41 -11.91
C LEU A 6 3.29 -7.00 -11.68
N ASP A 7 3.81 -6.04 -12.46
CA ASP A 7 5.19 -5.59 -12.34
C ASP A 7 5.41 -4.77 -11.07
N THR A 8 4.43 -3.95 -10.69
CA THR A 8 4.40 -3.21 -9.43
C THR A 8 4.28 -4.16 -8.25
N ALA A 9 3.38 -5.16 -8.31
CA ALA A 9 3.27 -6.19 -7.26
C ALA A 9 4.59 -6.95 -7.08
N ARG A 10 5.24 -7.35 -8.18
CA ARG A 10 6.56 -8.01 -8.17
C ARG A 10 7.64 -7.10 -7.57
N ARG A 11 7.64 -5.81 -7.91
CA ARG A 11 8.58 -4.82 -7.38
C ARG A 11 8.41 -4.63 -5.87
N VAL A 12 7.17 -4.50 -5.39
CA VAL A 12 6.86 -4.36 -3.96
C VAL A 12 7.31 -5.61 -3.20
N ALA A 13 6.99 -6.81 -3.70
CA ALA A 13 7.43 -8.07 -3.09
C ALA A 13 8.97 -8.14 -3.00
N LYS A 14 9.68 -7.72 -4.05
CA LYS A 14 11.15 -7.66 -4.06
C LYS A 14 11.70 -6.67 -3.03
N LEU A 15 11.09 -5.49 -2.88
CA LEU A 15 11.50 -4.49 -1.88
C LEU A 15 11.31 -5.02 -0.45
N ALA A 16 10.23 -5.76 -0.20
CA ALA A 16 9.94 -6.42 1.06
C ALA A 16 10.80 -7.68 1.31
N ARG A 17 11.63 -8.10 0.35
CA ARG A 17 12.40 -9.35 0.38
C ARG A 17 11.53 -10.60 0.54
N ILE A 18 10.30 -10.55 0.04
CA ILE A 18 9.35 -11.67 0.06
C ILE A 18 9.36 -12.34 -1.31
N ARG A 19 9.66 -13.65 -1.33
CA ARG A 19 9.58 -14.44 -2.56
C ARG A 19 8.12 -14.79 -2.84
N VAL A 20 7.58 -14.32 -3.96
CA VAL A 20 6.22 -14.63 -4.42
C VAL A 20 6.33 -15.46 -5.71
N PRO A 21 5.74 -16.66 -5.77
CA PRO A 21 5.65 -17.42 -7.01
C PRO A 21 4.89 -16.64 -8.08
N ASP A 22 5.29 -16.74 -9.36
CA ASP A 22 4.64 -15.98 -10.44
C ASP A 22 3.13 -16.28 -10.56
N ALA A 23 2.72 -17.51 -10.26
CA ALA A 23 1.31 -17.91 -10.22
C ALA A 23 0.47 -17.14 -9.19
N ASN A 24 1.11 -16.61 -8.14
CA ASN A 24 0.43 -15.89 -7.06
C ASN A 24 0.48 -14.36 -7.24
N LEU A 25 1.25 -13.86 -8.22
CA LEU A 25 1.34 -12.42 -8.49
C LEU A 25 0.01 -11.76 -8.86
N PRO A 26 -0.89 -12.39 -9.67
CA PRO A 26 -2.18 -11.81 -9.98
C PRO A 26 -3.05 -11.58 -8.74
N GLN A 27 -3.10 -12.58 -7.85
CA GLN A 27 -3.85 -12.46 -6.60
C GLN A 27 -3.27 -11.37 -5.70
N LEU A 28 -1.94 -11.29 -5.59
CA LEU A 28 -1.28 -10.25 -4.81
C LEU A 28 -1.60 -8.84 -5.35
N ALA A 29 -1.57 -8.66 -6.68
CA ALA A 29 -1.89 -7.38 -7.31
C ALA A 29 -3.35 -6.95 -7.05
N GLU A 30 -4.28 -7.89 -7.10
CA GLU A 30 -5.71 -7.65 -6.78
C GLU A 30 -5.88 -7.23 -5.32
N GLN A 31 -5.27 -7.97 -4.38
CA GLN A 31 -5.35 -7.68 -2.95
C GLN A 31 -4.76 -6.30 -2.62
N LEU A 32 -3.59 -5.97 -3.18
CA LEU A 32 -2.97 -4.66 -2.99
C LEU A 32 -3.82 -3.53 -3.58
N SER A 33 -4.43 -3.74 -4.74
CA SER A 33 -5.36 -2.77 -5.34
C SER A 33 -6.57 -2.54 -4.43
N GLY A 34 -7.14 -3.59 -3.85
CA GLY A 34 -8.25 -3.47 -2.90
C GLY A 34 -7.91 -2.67 -1.65
N ILE A 35 -6.70 -2.86 -1.09
CA ILE A 35 -6.22 -2.08 0.05
C ILE A 35 -6.08 -0.59 -0.31
N LEU A 36 -5.52 -0.27 -1.49
CA LEU A 36 -5.39 1.12 -1.93
C LEU A 36 -6.76 1.79 -2.12
N THR A 37 -7.73 1.09 -2.72
CA THR A 37 -9.11 1.58 -2.82
C THR A 37 -9.71 1.86 -1.45
N PHE A 38 -9.46 1.01 -0.45
CA PHE A 38 -9.92 1.27 0.92
C PHE A 38 -9.25 2.52 1.51
N MET A 39 -7.95 2.72 1.27
CA MET A 39 -7.23 3.91 1.74
C MET A 39 -7.73 5.21 1.08
N GLU A 40 -8.40 5.17 -0.07
CA GLU A 40 -8.95 6.37 -0.70
C GLU A 40 -9.96 7.09 0.21
N GLN A 41 -10.65 6.37 1.10
CA GLN A 41 -11.56 6.96 2.11
C GLN A 41 -10.83 7.90 3.08
N LEU A 42 -9.52 7.68 3.31
CA LEU A 42 -8.73 8.53 4.21
C LEU A 42 -8.44 9.91 3.61
N ASN A 43 -8.53 10.06 2.29
CA ASN A 43 -8.31 11.34 1.61
C ASN A 43 -9.46 12.34 1.83
N GLU A 44 -10.59 11.90 2.38
CA GLU A 44 -11.71 12.78 2.73
C GLU A 44 -11.45 13.63 3.98
N VAL A 45 -10.41 13.29 4.75
CA VAL A 45 -10.06 13.98 5.98
C VAL A 45 -9.05 15.09 5.69
N ASP A 46 -9.40 16.32 6.04
CA ASP A 46 -8.49 17.46 5.98
C ASP A 46 -7.45 17.39 7.11
N VAL A 47 -6.19 17.48 6.72
CA VAL A 47 -5.02 17.45 7.62
C VAL A 47 -4.13 18.68 7.43
N GLU A 48 -4.65 19.76 6.84
CA GLU A 48 -3.91 21.01 6.66
C GLU A 48 -3.43 21.57 8.01
N GLY A 49 -2.13 21.83 8.12
CA GLY A 49 -1.52 22.36 9.34
C GLY A 49 -1.32 21.36 10.49
N ILE A 50 -1.66 20.07 10.30
CA ILE A 50 -1.45 19.03 11.32
C ILE A 50 -0.07 18.38 11.14
N GLU A 51 0.75 18.40 12.19
CA GLU A 51 2.05 17.73 12.18
C GLU A 51 1.90 16.20 12.26
N PRO A 52 2.64 15.42 11.44
CA PRO A 52 2.60 13.96 11.49
C PRO A 52 3.12 13.41 12.83
N MET A 53 2.35 12.52 13.46
CA MET A 53 2.76 11.84 14.68
C MET A 53 3.53 10.55 14.36
N THR A 54 4.79 10.44 14.81
CA THR A 54 5.67 9.28 14.55
C THR A 54 5.77 8.30 15.73
N SER A 55 5.49 8.77 16.95
CA SER A 55 5.53 7.98 18.18
C SER A 55 4.44 8.47 19.14
N VAL A 56 3.81 7.54 19.87
CA VAL A 56 2.87 7.86 20.95
C VAL A 56 3.56 8.15 22.27
N THR A 57 4.83 7.75 22.42
CA THR A 57 5.67 8.10 23.57
C THR A 57 6.49 9.34 23.24
N PRO A 58 6.61 10.31 24.16
CA PRO A 58 7.54 11.43 24.01
C PRO A 58 8.97 10.88 23.82
N MET A 59 9.70 11.43 22.85
CA MET A 59 11.14 11.16 22.71
C MET A 59 11.97 11.90 23.76
#